data_AF-R5B6Y1-F1
#
_entry.id   AF-R5B6Y1-F1
#
_cell.length_a   1.000
_cell.length_b   1.000
_cell.length_c   1.000
_cell.angle_alpha   90.00
_cell.angle_beta   90.00
_cell.angle_gamma   90.00
#
_symmetry.space_group_name_H-M   'P 1'
#
loop_
_entity.id
_entity.type
_entity.pdbx_description
1 polymer ?
#
loop_
_entity_poly.entity_id
_entity_poly.type
_entity_poly.pdbx_seq_one_letter_code
_entity_poly.pdbx_strand_id
1 'polypeptide(L)'
;MCYSILPSTGEVIQIDRWQKGYTATRFNDGNRAENEAIKDKFNEKLGVSKAQEQAMLAGSMIRWDSIAAKPKSYDENGKAIKPKDYER
;
A
#
# COMPACT_ATOMS: atom_id res chain seq x y z
N MET A 1 -2.18 -6.15 7.81
CA MET A 1 -3.25 -5.31 7.28
C MET A 1 -2.72 -3.89 7.11
N CYS A 2 -2.99 -3.25 5.97
CA CYS A 2 -2.77 -1.81 5.75
C CYS A 2 -3.93 -1.23 4.94
N TYR A 3 -4.05 0.09 4.95
CA TYR A 3 -4.99 0.82 4.11
C TYR A 3 -4.23 1.56 3.01
N SER A 4 -4.77 1.54 1.80
CA SER A 4 -4.23 2.30 0.67
C SER A 4 -5.35 2.90 -0.16
N ILE A 5 -5.01 3.65 -1.19
CA ILE A 5 -5.98 4.26 -2.12
C ILE A 5 -5.92 3.54 -3.44
N LEU A 6 -7.07 3.14 -3.97
CA LEU A 6 -7.13 2.56 -5.30
C LEU A 6 -6.80 3.67 -6.33
N PRO A 7 -5.73 3.55 -7.12
CA PRO A 7 -5.32 4.61 -8.03
C PRO A 7 -6.35 4.88 -9.14
N SER A 8 -7.18 3.88 -9.46
CA SER A 8 -8.22 3.95 -10.49
C SER A 8 -9.43 4.79 -10.07
N THR A 9 -9.89 4.64 -8.83
CA THR A 9 -11.16 5.23 -8.36
C THR A 9 -10.99 6.21 -7.19
N GLY A 10 -9.84 6.20 -6.51
CA GLY A 10 -9.58 7.07 -5.36
C GLY A 10 -10.14 6.55 -4.03
N GLU A 11 -10.62 5.30 -4.00
CA GLU A 11 -11.30 4.73 -2.84
C GLU A 11 -10.33 4.15 -1.82
N VAL A 12 -10.69 4.19 -0.54
CA VAL A 12 -9.91 3.54 0.51
C VAL A 12 -10.09 2.03 0.43
N ILE A 13 -8.98 1.32 0.23
CA ILE A 13 -8.92 -0.14 0.16
C ILE A 13 -8.08 -0.68 1.32
N GLN A 14 -8.53 -1.81 1.88
CA GLN A 14 -7.79 -2.56 2.86
C GLN A 14 -7.04 -3.70 2.16
N ILE A 15 -5.78 -3.88 2.54
CA ILE A 15 -4.92 -4.91 2.01
C ILE A 15 -4.38 -5.73 3.15
N ASP A 16 -4.56 -7.04 3.06
CA ASP A 16 -4.03 -7.99 4.01
C ASP A 16 -2.81 -8.70 3.43
N ARG A 17 -1.76 -8.78 4.24
CA ARG A 17 -0.51 -9.39 3.80
C ARG A 17 -0.79 -10.86 3.51
N TRP A 18 -0.35 -11.34 2.35
CA TRP A 18 -0.61 -12.69 1.84
C TRP A 18 -2.05 -12.97 1.36
N GLN A 19 -2.94 -11.99 1.36
CA GLN A 19 -4.26 -12.12 0.74
C GLN A 19 -4.22 -11.66 -0.72
N LYS A 20 -4.89 -12.39 -1.61
CA LYS A 20 -4.95 -12.00 -3.03
C LYS A 20 -5.99 -10.90 -3.20
N GLY A 21 -5.58 -9.78 -3.78
CA GLY A 21 -6.44 -8.62 -4.01
C GLY A 21 -6.59 -7.73 -2.78
N TYR A 22 -7.64 -6.90 -2.80
CA TYR A 22 -7.92 -5.90 -1.79
C TYR A 22 -9.40 -5.95 -1.41
N THR A 23 -9.70 -5.50 -0.20
CA THR A 23 -11.07 -5.34 0.29
C THR A 23 -11.43 -3.87 0.19
N ALA A 24 -12.46 -3.54 -0.60
CA ALA A 24 -12.97 -2.17 -0.62
C ALA A 24 -13.55 -1.83 0.76
N THR A 25 -13.16 -0.68 1.31
CA THR A 25 -13.71 -0.22 2.58
C THR A 25 -14.90 0.69 2.35
N ARG A 26 -15.78 0.79 3.35
CA ARG A 26 -16.91 1.72 3.30
C ARG A 26 -16.50 3.17 3.59
N PHE A 27 -15.23 3.43 3.93
CA PHE A 27 -14.70 4.76 4.28
C PHE A 27 -14.53 5.69 3.07
N ASN A 28 -15.30 5.46 2.02
CA ASN A 28 -15.23 6.17 0.76
C ASN A 28 -16.18 7.38 0.77
N ASP A 29 -16.16 8.12 1.87
CA ASP A 29 -17.16 9.14 2.21
C ASP A 29 -16.84 10.51 1.62
N GLY A 30 -15.67 10.68 0.98
CA GLY A 30 -15.18 11.99 0.56
C GLY A 30 -14.31 12.01 -0.68
N ASN A 31 -13.64 13.14 -0.89
CA ASN A 31 -12.70 13.32 -1.99
C ASN A 31 -11.41 12.51 -1.75
N ARG A 32 -10.62 12.29 -2.81
CA ARG A 32 -9.33 11.58 -2.74
C ARG A 32 -8.43 12.07 -1.61
N ALA A 33 -8.39 13.38 -1.35
CA ALA A 33 -7.62 13.97 -0.26
C ALA A 33 -8.09 13.55 1.14
N GLU A 34 -9.40 13.44 1.36
CA GLU A 34 -9.97 12.96 2.63
C GLU A 34 -9.67 11.48 2.81
N ASN A 35 -9.84 10.69 1.75
CA ASN A 35 -9.49 9.28 1.76
C ASN A 35 -8.00 9.07 2.07
N GLU A 36 -7.12 9.90 1.52
CA GLU A 36 -5.69 9.91 1.84
C GLU A 36 -5.41 10.24 3.30
N ALA A 37 -6.12 11.20 3.91
CA ALA A 37 -5.99 11.50 5.33
C ALA A 37 -6.51 10.34 6.21
N ILE A 38 -7.60 9.69 5.80
CA ILE A 38 -8.17 8.53 6.50
C ILE A 38 -7.17 7.37 6.50
N LYS A 39 -6.65 6.97 5.32
CA LYS A 39 -5.70 5.86 5.25
C LYS A 39 -4.42 6.13 6.04
N ASP A 40 -3.91 7.37 6.03
CA ASP A 40 -2.68 7.75 6.74
C ASP A 40 -2.89 7.64 8.26
N LYS A 41 -4.01 8.16 8.77
CA LYS A 41 -4.39 8.05 10.19
C LYS A 41 -4.58 6.60 10.64
N PHE A 42 -5.18 5.74 9.80
CA PHE A 42 -5.32 4.32 10.10
C PHE A 42 -3.97 3.60 10.07
N ASN A 43 -3.13 3.88 9.07
CA ASN A 43 -1.81 3.28 8.94
C ASN A 43 -0.89 3.71 10.10
N GLU A 44 -0.92 4.97 10.51
CA GLU A 44 -0.19 5.47 11.67
C GLU A 44 -0.60 4.73 12.94
N LYS A 45 -1.90 4.56 13.17
CA LYS A 45 -2.43 3.80 14.32
C LYS A 45 -2.03 2.32 14.29
N LEU A 46 -1.85 1.75 13.10
CA LEU A 46 -1.37 0.38 12.90
C LEU A 46 0.16 0.27 12.92
N GLY A 47 0.89 1.38 12.98
CA GLY A 47 2.36 1.40 12.84
C GLY A 47 2.84 1.01 11.44
N VAL A 48 2.02 1.19 10.41
CA VAL A 48 2.35 0.90 9.01
C VAL A 48 3.06 2.11 8.40
N SER A 49 4.29 1.90 7.95
CA SER A 49 5.05 2.93 7.23
C SER A 49 4.58 3.08 5.78
N LYS A 50 4.88 4.23 5.16
CA LYS A 50 4.59 4.47 3.73
C LYS A 50 5.24 3.42 2.82
N ALA A 51 6.46 2.99 3.15
CA ALA A 51 7.15 1.89 2.48
C ALA A 51 6.36 0.57 2.54
N GLN A 52 5.81 0.26 3.72
CA GLN A 52 5.03 -0.96 3.92
C GLN A 52 3.67 -0.89 3.22
N GLU A 53 3.00 0.26 3.24
CA GLU A 53 1.77 0.47 2.47
C GLU A 53 1.99 0.16 0.98
N GLN A 54 3.01 0.78 0.38
CA GLN A 54 3.30 0.62 -1.04
C GLN A 54 3.71 -0.80 -1.39
N ALA A 55 4.48 -1.45 -0.52
CA ALA A 55 4.83 -2.85 -0.67
C ALA A 55 3.59 -3.75 -0.63
N MET A 56 2.68 -3.52 0.31
CA MET A 56 1.45 -4.31 0.39
C MET A 56 0.53 -4.06 -0.81
N LEU A 57 0.42 -2.82 -1.29
CA LEU A 57 -0.31 -2.47 -2.51
C LEU A 57 0.23 -3.22 -3.73
N ALA A 58 1.54 -3.15 -3.95
CA ALA A 58 2.18 -3.84 -5.05
C ALA A 58 2.09 -5.37 -4.94
N GLY A 59 2.21 -5.93 -3.72
CA GLY A 59 2.05 -7.36 -3.47
C GLY A 59 0.64 -7.87 -3.77
N SER A 60 -0.38 -7.07 -3.44
CA SER A 60 -1.78 -7.35 -3.74
C SER A 60 -2.11 -7.29 -5.23
N MET A 61 -1.52 -6.33 -5.96
CA MET A 61 -1.75 -6.13 -7.40
C MET A 61 -0.93 -7.07 -8.30
N ILE A 62 0.32 -7.35 -7.93
CA ILE A 62 1.26 -8.14 -8.73
C ILE A 62 1.28 -9.56 -8.18
N ARG A 63 2.12 -9.81 -7.17
CA ARG A 63 2.27 -11.05 -6.39
C ARG A 63 3.05 -10.73 -5.12
N TRP A 64 2.70 -11.37 -4.01
CA TRP A 64 3.42 -11.26 -2.73
C TRP A 64 4.89 -11.72 -2.78
N ASP A 65 5.25 -12.53 -3.77
CA ASP A 65 6.61 -13.01 -3.99
C ASP A 65 7.51 -11.96 -4.69
N SER A 66 6.92 -10.92 -5.27
CA SER A 66 7.68 -9.86 -5.94
C SER A 66 8.53 -9.06 -4.96
N ILE A 67 9.68 -8.56 -5.42
CA ILE A 67 10.48 -7.59 -4.68
C ILE A 67 9.67 -6.32 -4.36
N ALA A 68 8.75 -5.93 -5.25
CA ALA A 68 7.83 -4.82 -5.02
C ALA A 68 6.87 -5.10 -3.85
N ALA A 69 6.67 -6.36 -3.43
CA ALA A 69 5.87 -6.68 -2.25
C ALA A 69 6.64 -6.53 -0.92
N LYS A 70 7.91 -6.10 -0.98
CA LYS A 70 8.79 -5.97 0.19
C LYS A 70 8.95 -4.49 0.57
N PRO A 71 8.73 -4.12 1.85
CA PRO A 71 8.93 -2.73 2.31
C PRO A 71 10.36 -2.24 2.09
N LYS A 72 11.35 -3.15 2.06
CA LYS A 72 12.75 -2.84 1.76
C LYS A 72 13.00 -2.34 0.34
N SER A 73 12.02 -2.46 -0.55
CA SER A 73 12.10 -1.92 -1.92
C SER A 73 11.55 -0.50 -2.03
N TYR A 74 11.21 0.13 -0.90
CA TYR A 74 10.74 1.50 -0.83
C TYR A 74 11.56 2.29 0.21
N ASP A 75 11.74 3.59 -0.04
CA ASP A 75 12.31 4.50 0.94
C ASP A 75 11.29 4.88 2.03
N GLU A 76 11.72 5.66 3.02
CA GLU A 76 10.88 6.14 4.13
C GLU A 76 9.65 6.93 3.65
N ASN A 77 9.71 7.53 2.45
CA ASN A 77 8.62 8.25 1.83
C ASN A 77 7.66 7.34 1.03
N GLY A 78 7.92 6.03 0.95
CA GLY A 78 7.15 5.10 0.14
C GLY A 78 7.48 5.16 -1.35
N LYS A 79 8.60 5.79 -1.73
CA LYS A 79 9.07 5.82 -3.11
C LYS A 79 9.85 4.56 -3.41
N ALA A 80 9.52 3.89 -4.51
CA ALA A 80 10.24 2.68 -4.91
C ALA A 80 11.72 2.99 -5.11
N ILE A 81 12.57 2.40 -4.27
CA ILE A 81 14.01 2.37 -4.48
C ILE A 81 14.27 1.26 -5.48
N LYS A 82 14.75 1.63 -6.66
CA LYS A 82 15.20 0.66 -7.65
C LYS A 82 16.21 -0.25 -6.97
N PRO A 83 16.00 -1.57 -6.91
CA PRO A 83 17.10 -2.46 -6.64
C PRO A 83 18.02 -2.33 -7.85
N LYS A 84 19.08 -1.53 -7.72
CA LYS A 84 20.29 -1.76 -8.50
C LYS A 84 20.69 -3.20 -8.19
N ASP A 85 20.65 -4.05 -9.21
CA ASP A 85 21.32 -5.35 -9.24
C ASP A 85 20.78 -6.44 -8.30
N TYR A 86 19.55 -6.91 -8.52
CA TYR A 86 19.21 -8.32 -8.18
C TYR A 86 19.02 -9.18 -9.43
N GLU A 87 19.52 -8.73 -10.58
CA GLU A 87 19.72 -9.60 -11.73
C GLU A 87 21.09 -10.27 -11.64
N ARG A 88 21.03 -11.51 -11.15
CA ARG A 88 21.87 -12.66 -11.53
C ARG A 88 23.27 -12.82 -10.94
#